data_AF-A0A957X5R5-F1
#
_entry.id   AF-A0A957X5R5-F1
#
_cell.length_a   1.000
_cell.length_b   1.000
_cell.length_c   1.000
_cell.angle_alpha   90.00
_cell.angle_beta   90.00
_cell.angle_gamma   90.00
#
_symmetry.space_group_name_H-M   'P 1'
#
loop_
_entity.id
_entity.type
_entity.pdbx_description
1 polymer ?
#
loop_
_entity_poly.entity_id
_entity_poly.type
_entity_poly.pdbx_seq_one_letter_code
_entity_poly.pdbx_strand_id
1 'polypeptide(L)'
;HNARGVNATQFNLAGTGIGTFNDRLRNAVRGGRPFDSGAALIANQGFSNGLWYAHNAETWGNEWERAMLLQAADWIRVGLAGNLADYAFEAADGYRKRGRDIDYYGEPTGYNEEPHENVVYVEAHDNQTLYDNNIYKLPLATSMADRVRVQTLGLAFTLLAQGVPFLHAGSEMLRSKSLERDSYNSGDWFNRLFFDYSSNNFGVGLPVEAGFEADLMRPLLADPALRPDEAAIRQCVENVKALLTIRKSSPLFRLRTKEAVIARLAFHNTGPNQLPGLIVMSLSDQVDGLPSIDPHHDLIVVVFNATTHTQQFQKLDWQGCGLTLHPAHRASGDAVVLTASVNDEAGMVTVPARTVAVFVAKANSSIE
;
A
#
# COMPACT_ATOMS: atom_id res chain seq x y z
N HIS A 1 25.15 -15.13 4.23
CA HIS A 1 26.21 -16.00 4.78
C HIS A 1 27.53 -15.30 5.15
N ASN A 2 27.70 -13.98 4.98
CA ASN A 2 28.91 -13.25 5.42
C ASN A 2 30.26 -13.91 5.05
N ALA A 3 30.29 -14.68 3.95
CA ALA A 3 31.38 -15.63 3.66
C ALA A 3 32.71 -14.94 3.32
N ARG A 4 32.66 -13.64 3.02
CA ARG A 4 33.82 -12.78 2.71
C ARG A 4 33.88 -11.56 3.65
N GLY A 5 33.22 -11.65 4.81
CA GLY A 5 33.01 -10.54 5.74
C GLY A 5 31.53 -10.22 5.92
N VAL A 6 31.23 -9.44 6.96
CA VAL A 6 29.87 -8.94 7.21
C VAL A 6 29.49 -7.98 6.09
N ASN A 7 28.59 -8.41 5.21
CA ASN A 7 28.12 -7.59 4.09
C ASN A 7 26.93 -6.72 4.49
N ALA A 8 26.64 -5.67 3.72
CA ALA A 8 25.55 -4.74 3.97
C ALA A 8 24.18 -5.32 3.56
N THR A 9 23.73 -6.38 4.23
CA THR A 9 22.37 -6.92 4.08
C THR A 9 21.37 -6.09 4.88
N GLN A 10 20.07 -6.25 4.61
CA GLN A 10 18.99 -5.68 5.42
C GLN A 10 19.20 -5.93 6.92
N PHE A 11 19.54 -7.16 7.30
CA PHE A 11 19.75 -7.55 8.70
C PHE A 11 21.02 -6.97 9.31
N ASN A 12 22.12 -6.93 8.55
CA ASN A 12 23.40 -6.41 9.08
C ASN A 12 23.42 -4.88 9.14
N LEU A 13 22.53 -4.19 8.39
CA LEU A 13 22.39 -2.73 8.41
C LEU A 13 21.40 -2.22 9.47
N ALA A 14 20.63 -3.09 10.11
CA ALA A 14 19.72 -2.70 11.17
C ALA A 14 20.47 -1.96 12.31
N GLY A 15 19.95 -0.80 12.71
CA GLY A 15 20.55 0.05 13.75
C GLY A 15 21.74 0.89 13.29
N THR A 16 22.10 0.87 12.00
CA THR A 16 23.17 1.71 11.45
C THR A 16 22.69 3.09 10.98
N GLY A 17 21.36 3.27 10.86
CA GLY A 17 20.75 4.46 10.26
C GLY A 17 20.76 4.49 8.73
N ILE A 18 21.28 3.44 8.08
CA ILE A 18 21.28 3.32 6.61
C ILE A 18 20.00 2.63 6.16
N GLY A 19 19.22 3.32 5.33
CA GLY A 19 17.95 2.79 4.79
C GLY A 19 18.14 1.65 3.80
N THR A 20 17.22 0.67 3.84
CA THR A 20 17.14 -0.43 2.88
C THR A 20 15.73 -0.57 2.32
N PHE A 21 15.63 -0.99 1.06
CA PHE A 21 14.37 -1.22 0.38
C PHE A 21 13.59 -2.35 1.05
N ASN A 22 12.32 -2.09 1.40
CA ASN A 22 11.42 -3.04 2.01
C ASN A 22 10.66 -3.85 0.95
N ASP A 23 11.21 -5.01 0.62
CA ASP A 23 10.61 -5.96 -0.32
C ASP A 23 9.39 -6.72 0.26
N ARG A 24 9.24 -6.78 1.59
CA ARG A 24 8.11 -7.45 2.27
C ARG A 24 6.81 -6.72 1.96
N LEU A 25 6.73 -5.43 2.24
CA LEU A 25 5.56 -4.61 1.93
C LEU A 25 5.31 -4.56 0.43
N ARG A 26 6.37 -4.40 -0.38
CA ARG A 26 6.28 -4.41 -1.85
C ARG A 26 5.54 -5.66 -2.34
N ASN A 27 6.00 -6.84 -1.93
CA ASN A 27 5.45 -8.12 -2.39
C ASN A 27 4.04 -8.36 -1.85
N ALA A 28 3.77 -8.00 -0.59
CA ALA A 28 2.45 -8.13 0.02
C ALA A 28 1.39 -7.29 -0.71
N VAL A 29 1.72 -6.05 -1.10
CA VAL A 29 0.80 -5.16 -1.81
C VAL A 29 0.62 -5.56 -3.27
N ARG A 30 1.73 -5.83 -3.99
CA ARG A 30 1.73 -6.14 -5.42
C ARG A 30 1.26 -7.55 -5.74
N GLY A 31 1.49 -8.50 -4.83
CA GLY A 31 1.32 -9.93 -5.08
C GLY A 31 2.52 -10.56 -5.77
N GLY A 32 2.87 -11.77 -5.33
CA GLY A 32 3.95 -12.54 -5.95
C GLY A 32 5.35 -12.03 -5.63
N ARG A 33 6.31 -12.37 -6.49
CA ARG A 33 7.73 -12.01 -6.34
C ARG A 33 8.33 -11.53 -7.68
N PRO A 34 9.51 -10.87 -7.65
CA PRO A 34 10.20 -10.42 -8.87
C PRO A 34 10.54 -11.51 -9.90
N PHE A 35 10.52 -12.78 -9.47
CA PHE A 35 10.87 -13.94 -10.28
C PHE A 35 9.65 -14.69 -10.81
N ASP A 36 8.44 -14.18 -10.58
CA ASP A 36 7.24 -14.76 -11.15
C ASP A 36 7.30 -14.71 -12.67
N SER A 37 6.85 -15.79 -13.30
CA SER A 37 6.78 -15.91 -14.76
C SER A 37 5.61 -16.80 -15.18
N GLY A 38 5.13 -16.62 -16.41
CA GLY A 38 4.00 -17.39 -16.95
C GLY A 38 2.74 -17.24 -16.10
N ALA A 39 2.06 -18.35 -15.78
CA ALA A 39 0.81 -18.33 -15.01
C ALA A 39 0.96 -17.68 -13.62
N ALA A 40 2.15 -17.72 -13.01
CA ALA A 40 2.40 -17.10 -11.70
C ALA A 40 2.25 -15.57 -11.72
N LEU A 41 2.48 -14.91 -12.87
CA LEU A 41 2.24 -13.48 -13.01
C LEU A 41 0.78 -13.11 -12.72
N ILE A 42 -0.15 -13.98 -13.12
CA ILE A 42 -1.60 -13.83 -12.95
C ILE A 42 -2.04 -14.36 -11.58
N ALA A 43 -1.66 -15.61 -11.25
CA ALA A 43 -2.15 -16.33 -10.08
C ALA A 43 -1.77 -15.67 -8.75
N ASN A 44 -0.57 -15.08 -8.68
CA ASN A 44 -0.05 -14.51 -7.43
C ASN A 44 -0.60 -13.10 -7.17
N GLN A 45 -1.91 -12.98 -6.94
CA GLN A 45 -2.51 -11.72 -6.49
C GLN A 45 -1.94 -11.28 -5.14
N GLY A 46 -1.97 -9.98 -4.89
CA GLY A 46 -1.59 -9.35 -3.62
C GLY A 46 -2.76 -8.64 -2.97
N PHE A 47 -2.48 -8.02 -1.82
CA PHE A 47 -3.49 -7.37 -1.01
C PHE A 47 -4.27 -6.29 -1.78
N SER A 48 -3.63 -5.56 -2.71
CA SER A 48 -4.29 -4.46 -3.42
C SER A 48 -5.06 -4.87 -4.67
N ASN A 49 -4.78 -6.03 -5.25
CA ASN A 49 -5.24 -6.40 -6.59
C ASN A 49 -6.02 -7.71 -6.68
N GLY A 50 -6.64 -8.13 -5.57
CA GLY A 50 -7.73 -9.11 -5.62
C GLY A 50 -7.52 -10.39 -4.85
N LEU A 51 -6.39 -10.55 -4.14
CA LEU A 51 -6.09 -11.79 -3.40
C LEU A 51 -7.27 -12.19 -2.52
N TRP A 52 -7.88 -13.34 -2.83
CA TRP A 52 -9.10 -13.88 -2.23
C TRP A 52 -10.42 -13.09 -2.45
N TYR A 53 -10.42 -11.76 -2.57
CA TYR A 53 -11.67 -10.98 -2.65
C TYR A 53 -12.12 -10.61 -4.08
N ALA A 54 -11.27 -10.81 -5.10
CA ALA A 54 -11.61 -10.53 -6.49
C ALA A 54 -10.81 -11.43 -7.45
N HIS A 55 -11.38 -12.60 -7.77
CA HIS A 55 -10.71 -13.63 -8.56
C HIS A 55 -10.47 -13.25 -10.02
N ASN A 56 -9.26 -13.51 -10.48
CA ASN A 56 -8.89 -13.52 -11.89
C ASN A 56 -8.98 -14.95 -12.46
N ALA A 57 -8.46 -15.16 -13.68
CA ALA A 57 -8.56 -16.45 -14.37
C ALA A 57 -7.81 -17.61 -13.69
N GLU A 58 -6.87 -17.32 -12.77
CA GLU A 58 -5.98 -18.30 -12.14
C GLU A 58 -6.19 -18.40 -10.61
N THR A 59 -7.32 -17.89 -10.09
CA THR A 59 -7.63 -17.83 -8.65
C THR A 59 -9.08 -18.22 -8.37
N TRP A 60 -9.36 -18.71 -7.15
CA TRP A 60 -10.64 -19.39 -6.85
C TRP A 60 -11.30 -19.03 -5.51
N GLY A 61 -10.65 -18.24 -4.65
CA GLY A 61 -11.22 -17.82 -3.37
C GLY A 61 -11.22 -18.89 -2.29
N ASN A 62 -10.31 -19.83 -2.40
CA ASN A 62 -10.15 -20.89 -1.42
C ASN A 62 -9.55 -20.37 -0.10
N GLU A 63 -9.60 -21.21 0.94
CA GLU A 63 -9.06 -20.88 2.27
C GLU A 63 -7.54 -20.62 2.27
N TRP A 64 -6.79 -21.19 1.33
CA TRP A 64 -5.37 -20.90 1.20
C TRP A 64 -5.13 -19.45 0.74
N GLU A 65 -5.87 -18.99 -0.27
CA GLU A 65 -5.83 -17.59 -0.72
C GLU A 65 -6.28 -16.65 0.41
N ARG A 66 -7.30 -17.06 1.19
CA ARG A 66 -7.74 -16.31 2.37
C ARG A 66 -6.61 -16.18 3.40
N ALA A 67 -5.98 -17.30 3.75
CA ALA A 67 -4.86 -17.31 4.70
C ALA A 67 -3.69 -16.46 4.18
N MET A 68 -3.39 -16.52 2.88
CA MET A 68 -2.37 -15.67 2.26
C MET A 68 -2.73 -14.18 2.30
N LEU A 69 -4.01 -13.82 2.12
CA LEU A 69 -4.48 -12.44 2.27
C LEU A 69 -4.24 -11.92 3.69
N LEU A 70 -4.56 -12.74 4.71
CA LEU A 70 -4.36 -12.36 6.11
C LEU A 70 -2.86 -12.25 6.45
N GLN A 71 -2.04 -13.17 5.94
CA GLN A 71 -0.58 -13.11 6.07
C GLN A 71 0.01 -11.87 5.38
N ALA A 72 -0.45 -11.54 4.18
CA ALA A 72 -0.05 -10.32 3.47
C ALA A 72 -0.45 -9.06 4.26
N ALA A 73 -1.60 -9.07 4.92
CA ALA A 73 -2.02 -7.98 5.79
C ALA A 73 -1.04 -7.78 6.96
N ASP A 74 -0.53 -8.86 7.57
CA ASP A 74 0.48 -8.78 8.63
C ASP A 74 1.82 -8.23 8.11
N TRP A 75 2.27 -8.65 6.92
CA TRP A 75 3.46 -8.07 6.29
C TRP A 75 3.31 -6.57 6.04
N ILE A 76 2.12 -6.15 5.58
CA ILE A 76 1.82 -4.73 5.36
C ILE A 76 1.79 -3.97 6.68
N ARG A 77 1.20 -4.51 7.74
CA ARG A 77 1.19 -3.88 9.08
C ARG A 77 2.61 -3.64 9.59
N VAL A 78 3.49 -4.63 9.47
CA VAL A 78 4.91 -4.47 9.83
C VAL A 78 5.56 -3.36 9.01
N GLY A 79 5.36 -3.36 7.68
CA GLY A 79 5.92 -2.33 6.80
C GLY A 79 5.37 -0.92 7.06
N LEU A 80 4.07 -0.78 7.33
CA LEU A 80 3.42 0.48 7.71
C LEU A 80 3.98 1.03 9.04
N ALA A 81 4.38 0.15 9.96
CA ALA A 81 4.99 0.52 11.24
C ALA A 81 6.52 0.70 11.17
N GLY A 82 7.09 1.02 10.00
CA GLY A 82 8.53 1.27 9.86
C GLY A 82 9.37 0.01 9.65
N ASN A 83 8.72 -1.13 9.37
CA ASN A 83 9.35 -2.45 9.25
C ASN A 83 10.21 -2.82 10.49
N LEU A 84 9.80 -2.30 11.65
CA LEU A 84 10.52 -2.41 12.91
C LEU A 84 10.51 -3.86 13.40
N ALA A 85 11.67 -4.34 13.85
CA ALA A 85 11.81 -5.67 14.43
C ALA A 85 10.97 -5.85 15.71
N ASP A 86 10.79 -4.77 16.48
CA ASP A 86 10.17 -4.78 17.80
C ASP A 86 8.70 -4.36 17.85
N TYR A 87 8.16 -3.80 16.76
CA TYR A 87 6.76 -3.42 16.74
C TYR A 87 5.88 -4.67 16.84
N ALA A 88 4.94 -4.67 17.79
CA ALA A 88 4.12 -5.85 18.10
C ALA A 88 2.63 -5.60 17.96
N PHE A 89 1.93 -6.55 17.35
CA PHE A 89 0.48 -6.55 17.19
C PHE A 89 -0.04 -8.00 17.19
N GLU A 90 -1.36 -8.17 17.24
CA GLU A 90 -1.99 -9.49 17.10
C GLU A 90 -1.97 -9.92 15.62
N ALA A 91 -1.23 -10.98 15.31
CA ALA A 91 -1.12 -11.51 13.97
C ALA A 91 -2.37 -12.30 13.54
N ALA A 92 -2.46 -12.67 12.27
CA ALA A 92 -3.57 -13.43 11.69
C ALA A 92 -3.81 -14.79 12.37
N ASP A 93 -2.80 -15.37 13.00
CA ASP A 93 -2.91 -16.61 13.78
C ASP A 93 -3.38 -16.41 15.23
N GLY A 94 -3.67 -15.17 15.63
CA GLY A 94 -4.20 -14.82 16.96
C GLY A 94 -3.13 -14.62 18.03
N TYR A 95 -1.85 -14.75 17.70
CA TYR A 95 -0.77 -14.50 18.65
C TYR A 95 -0.25 -13.07 18.54
N ARG A 96 0.07 -12.46 19.69
CA ARG A 96 0.80 -11.20 19.72
C ARG A 96 2.26 -11.47 19.33
N LYS A 97 2.68 -10.96 18.17
CA LYS A 97 4.02 -11.16 17.61
C LYS A 97 4.70 -9.84 17.32
N ARG A 98 6.02 -9.79 17.47
CA ARG A 98 6.83 -8.66 17.00
C ARG A 98 7.09 -8.80 15.50
N GLY A 99 7.44 -7.72 14.82
CA GLY A 99 7.74 -7.73 13.39
C GLY A 99 8.78 -8.79 13.00
N ARG A 100 9.79 -9.02 13.84
CA ARG A 100 10.81 -10.06 13.63
C ARG A 100 10.30 -11.50 13.73
N ASP A 101 9.19 -11.70 14.43
CA ASP A 101 8.57 -13.00 14.68
C ASP A 101 7.46 -13.33 13.64
N ILE A 102 7.17 -12.41 12.71
CA ILE A 102 6.30 -12.65 11.56
C ILE A 102 7.16 -13.25 10.43
N ASP A 103 6.84 -14.47 10.02
CA ASP A 103 7.53 -15.16 8.93
C ASP A 103 7.29 -14.48 7.59
N TYR A 104 8.35 -14.28 6.83
CA TYR A 104 8.36 -13.95 5.43
C TYR A 104 9.25 -14.96 4.72
N TYR A 105 8.68 -16.12 4.43
CA TYR A 105 9.32 -17.19 3.66
C TYR A 105 10.62 -17.72 4.30
N GLY A 106 10.58 -17.93 5.61
CA GLY A 106 11.72 -18.39 6.41
C GLY A 106 12.59 -17.26 6.98
N GLU A 107 12.29 -16.00 6.63
CA GLU A 107 13.02 -14.82 7.09
C GLU A 107 12.12 -13.91 7.94
N PRO A 108 12.68 -13.10 8.86
CA PRO A 108 11.91 -12.08 9.56
C PRO A 108 11.29 -11.06 8.60
N THR A 109 10.03 -10.70 8.86
CA THR A 109 9.36 -9.59 8.15
C THR A 109 9.97 -8.24 8.58
N GLY A 110 9.95 -7.98 9.89
CA GLY A 110 10.52 -6.77 10.49
C GLY A 110 11.97 -6.98 10.89
N TYR A 111 12.83 -6.04 10.52
CA TYR A 111 14.27 -6.11 10.77
C TYR A 111 14.90 -4.77 11.13
N ASN A 112 14.20 -3.64 10.95
CA ASN A 112 14.75 -2.32 11.26
C ASN A 112 14.76 -2.05 12.76
N GLU A 113 15.73 -1.26 13.21
CA GLU A 113 15.75 -0.72 14.57
C GLU A 113 15.13 0.67 14.63
N GLU A 114 15.12 1.42 13.53
CA GLU A 114 14.52 2.75 13.45
C GLU A 114 13.65 2.92 12.19
N PRO A 115 12.57 3.72 12.21
CA PRO A 115 11.65 3.81 11.08
C PRO A 115 12.30 4.40 9.83
N HIS A 116 13.32 5.26 9.98
CA HIS A 116 14.02 5.86 8.84
C HIS A 116 14.87 4.87 8.04
N GLU A 117 15.11 3.67 8.57
CA GLU A 117 15.79 2.58 7.87
C GLU A 117 14.88 1.87 6.84
N ASN A 118 13.57 2.17 6.88
CA ASN A 118 12.55 1.60 6.00
C ASN A 118 12.36 2.43 4.73
N VAL A 119 12.95 2.01 3.61
CA VAL A 119 12.63 2.57 2.29
C VAL A 119 11.43 1.83 1.72
N VAL A 120 10.26 2.46 1.81
CA VAL A 120 8.96 1.85 1.47
C VAL A 120 8.64 2.09 0.00
N TYR A 121 8.27 1.03 -0.72
CA TYR A 121 7.94 1.12 -2.14
C TYR A 121 7.05 -0.04 -2.58
N VAL A 122 6.32 0.19 -3.67
CA VAL A 122 5.55 -0.82 -4.41
C VAL A 122 5.93 -0.86 -5.88
N GLU A 123 6.88 0.00 -6.29
CA GLU A 123 7.36 0.12 -7.66
C GLU A 123 8.75 0.76 -7.66
N ALA A 124 9.62 0.29 -8.54
CA ALA A 124 10.93 0.85 -8.82
C ALA A 124 11.19 0.80 -10.34
N HIS A 125 12.42 1.11 -10.76
CA HIS A 125 12.78 1.08 -12.16
C HIS A 125 12.92 -0.36 -12.70
N ASP A 126 13.37 -1.28 -11.85
CA ASP A 126 13.47 -2.70 -12.11
C ASP A 126 12.11 -3.40 -11.87
N ASN A 127 11.89 -4.49 -12.60
CA ASN A 127 10.63 -5.22 -12.67
C ASN A 127 9.49 -4.40 -13.32
N GLN A 128 8.30 -5.00 -13.42
CA GLN A 128 7.13 -4.35 -14.00
C GLN A 128 6.68 -3.13 -13.18
N THR A 129 6.16 -2.10 -13.84
CA THR A 129 5.49 -0.98 -13.17
C THR A 129 4.29 -1.48 -12.34
N LEU A 130 3.77 -0.69 -11.41
CA LEU A 130 2.59 -1.07 -10.65
C LEU A 130 1.36 -1.23 -11.56
N TYR A 131 1.24 -0.38 -12.59
CA TYR A 131 0.17 -0.49 -13.56
C TYR A 131 0.24 -1.83 -14.31
N ASP A 132 1.42 -2.16 -14.86
CA ASP A 132 1.65 -3.41 -15.61
C ASP A 132 1.46 -4.65 -14.73
N ASN A 133 1.91 -4.60 -13.46
CA ASN A 133 1.63 -5.64 -12.48
C ASN A 133 0.11 -5.83 -12.26
N ASN A 134 -0.64 -4.74 -12.19
CA ASN A 134 -2.11 -4.79 -12.01
C ASN A 134 -2.83 -5.26 -13.29
N ILE A 135 -2.25 -5.08 -14.48
CA ILE A 135 -2.78 -5.66 -15.71
C ILE A 135 -2.78 -7.19 -15.63
N TYR A 136 -1.72 -7.80 -15.11
CA TYR A 136 -1.69 -9.26 -14.92
C TYR A 136 -2.65 -9.76 -13.83
N LYS A 137 -2.74 -9.04 -12.72
CA LYS A 137 -3.31 -9.60 -11.47
C LYS A 137 -4.78 -9.27 -11.24
N LEU A 138 -5.27 -8.13 -11.73
CA LEU A 138 -6.69 -7.79 -11.58
C LEU A 138 -7.56 -8.68 -12.49
N PRO A 139 -8.80 -8.97 -12.08
CA PRO A 139 -9.80 -9.52 -13.01
C PRO A 139 -9.87 -8.63 -14.26
N LEU A 140 -9.84 -9.23 -15.46
CA LEU A 140 -9.83 -8.46 -16.72
C LEU A 140 -10.99 -7.47 -16.81
N ALA A 141 -12.18 -7.88 -16.34
CA ALA A 141 -13.39 -7.06 -16.29
C ALA A 141 -13.34 -5.87 -15.30
N THR A 142 -12.27 -5.70 -14.53
CA THR A 142 -12.11 -4.53 -13.64
C THR A 142 -12.07 -3.25 -14.46
N SER A 143 -12.99 -2.33 -14.14
CA SER A 143 -13.13 -1.05 -14.84
C SER A 143 -11.88 -0.19 -14.74
N MET A 144 -11.67 0.74 -15.68
CA MET A 144 -10.54 1.67 -15.60
C MET A 144 -10.61 2.55 -14.35
N ALA A 145 -11.81 2.99 -13.95
CA ALA A 145 -12.01 3.74 -12.70
C ALA A 145 -11.51 2.93 -11.48
N ASP A 146 -11.86 1.64 -11.39
CA ASP A 146 -11.38 0.75 -10.33
C ASP A 146 -9.88 0.47 -10.41
N ARG A 147 -9.30 0.39 -11.61
CA ARG A 147 -7.84 0.27 -11.80
C ARG A 147 -7.10 1.49 -11.26
N VAL A 148 -7.62 2.71 -11.49
CA VAL A 148 -7.10 3.94 -10.88
C VAL A 148 -7.19 3.88 -9.35
N ARG A 149 -8.29 3.35 -8.80
CA ARG A 149 -8.45 3.17 -7.35
C ARG A 149 -7.42 2.18 -6.79
N VAL A 150 -7.21 1.05 -7.44
CA VAL A 150 -6.22 0.04 -7.05
C VAL A 150 -4.80 0.60 -7.12
N GLN A 151 -4.47 1.35 -8.16
CA GLN A 151 -3.17 2.04 -8.25
C GLN A 151 -3.00 3.00 -7.07
N THR A 152 -4.00 3.85 -6.81
CA THR A 152 -4.00 4.83 -5.72
C THR A 152 -3.81 4.12 -4.37
N LEU A 153 -4.54 3.04 -4.13
CA LEU A 153 -4.46 2.24 -2.92
C LEU A 153 -3.07 1.61 -2.74
N GLY A 154 -2.49 1.04 -3.80
CA GLY A 154 -1.15 0.49 -3.78
C GLY A 154 -0.10 1.53 -3.39
N LEU A 155 -0.20 2.74 -3.94
CA LEU A 155 0.68 3.85 -3.58
C LEU A 155 0.40 4.41 -2.17
N ALA A 156 -0.83 4.33 -1.68
CA ALA A 156 -1.18 4.78 -0.33
C ALA A 156 -0.46 3.99 0.77
N PHE A 157 -0.26 2.67 0.58
CA PHE A 157 0.55 1.87 1.50
C PHE A 157 2.00 2.36 1.60
N THR A 158 2.53 2.94 0.51
CA THR A 158 3.85 3.57 0.52
C THR A 158 3.82 4.95 1.16
N LEU A 159 2.86 5.79 0.76
CA LEU A 159 2.81 7.20 1.16
C LEU A 159 2.36 7.42 2.60
N LEU A 160 1.61 6.51 3.20
CA LEU A 160 1.10 6.66 4.56
C LEU A 160 1.84 5.77 5.58
N ALA A 161 2.89 5.05 5.17
CA ALA A 161 3.76 4.28 6.06
C ALA A 161 4.70 5.15 6.90
N GLN A 162 5.10 4.66 8.07
CA GLN A 162 6.28 5.17 8.78
C GLN A 162 7.55 4.81 8.00
N GLY A 163 8.52 5.73 8.03
CA GLY A 163 9.79 5.62 7.30
C GLY A 163 9.86 6.52 6.08
N VAL A 164 10.57 6.07 5.04
CA VAL A 164 10.93 6.86 3.85
C VAL A 164 10.20 6.32 2.63
N PRO A 165 9.09 6.93 2.19
CA PRO A 165 8.40 6.53 0.97
C PRO A 165 9.26 6.82 -0.25
N PHE A 166 9.30 5.85 -1.16
CA PHE A 166 9.95 5.94 -2.46
C PHE A 166 8.90 5.73 -3.55
N LEU A 167 8.87 6.65 -4.52
CA LEU A 167 8.01 6.56 -5.69
C LEU A 167 8.84 6.44 -6.96
N HIS A 168 8.49 5.51 -7.83
CA HIS A 168 9.01 5.47 -9.18
C HIS A 168 8.34 6.56 -10.02
N ALA A 169 9.12 7.26 -10.85
CA ALA A 169 8.60 8.34 -11.68
C ALA A 169 7.49 7.83 -12.61
N GLY A 170 6.31 8.43 -12.53
CA GLY A 170 5.13 8.08 -13.31
C GLY A 170 4.20 7.04 -12.67
N SER A 171 4.52 6.49 -11.50
CA SER A 171 3.58 5.64 -10.75
C SER A 171 2.24 6.36 -10.51
N GLU A 172 2.28 7.67 -10.27
CA GLU A 172 1.12 8.56 -10.12
C GLU A 172 0.37 8.85 -11.43
N MET A 173 1.00 8.55 -12.57
CA MET A 173 0.45 8.73 -13.92
C MET A 173 0.07 7.40 -14.58
N LEU A 174 -0.13 6.35 -13.78
CA LEU A 174 -0.44 5.00 -14.27
C LEU A 174 0.64 4.44 -15.23
N ARG A 175 1.91 4.85 -15.09
CA ARG A 175 2.98 4.52 -16.04
C ARG A 175 3.01 3.03 -16.36
N SER A 176 3.10 2.75 -17.65
CA SER A 176 3.35 1.43 -18.21
C SER A 176 4.69 1.42 -18.93
N LYS A 177 5.32 0.25 -18.97
CA LYS A 177 6.41 -0.07 -19.89
C LYS A 177 5.98 -1.13 -20.90
N SER A 178 4.68 -1.18 -21.20
CA SER A 178 4.07 -2.18 -22.07
C SER A 178 4.34 -3.62 -21.62
N LEU A 179 4.30 -3.85 -20.29
CA LEU A 179 4.59 -5.13 -19.62
C LEU A 179 6.08 -5.53 -19.57
N GLU A 180 7.00 -4.64 -19.96
CA GLU A 180 8.44 -4.88 -19.86
C GLU A 180 8.87 -5.02 -18.41
N ARG A 181 9.56 -6.13 -18.09
CA ARG A 181 10.04 -6.43 -16.74
C ARG A 181 11.40 -5.81 -16.48
N ASP A 182 12.33 -5.92 -17.43
CA ASP A 182 13.65 -5.30 -17.31
C ASP A 182 13.89 -4.39 -18.51
N SER A 183 13.84 -3.10 -18.24
CA SER A 183 13.74 -2.05 -19.27
C SER A 183 15.01 -1.22 -19.40
N TYR A 184 16.12 -1.67 -18.79
CA TYR A 184 17.38 -0.90 -18.73
C TYR A 184 17.91 -0.52 -20.12
N ASN A 185 17.64 -1.34 -21.15
CA ASN A 185 18.07 -1.15 -22.53
C ASN A 185 16.91 -1.22 -23.55
N SER A 186 15.67 -1.03 -23.11
CA SER A 186 14.49 -1.03 -24.00
C SER A 186 14.23 0.35 -24.65
N GLY A 187 15.18 1.28 -24.53
CA GLY A 187 15.15 2.60 -25.16
C GLY A 187 14.01 3.51 -24.70
N ASP A 188 13.87 4.66 -25.36
CA ASP A 188 12.85 5.65 -25.05
C ASP A 188 11.43 5.12 -25.29
N TRP A 189 11.26 4.23 -26.27
CA TRP A 189 9.97 3.71 -26.68
C TRP A 189 9.20 3.04 -25.52
N PHE A 190 9.83 2.09 -24.82
CA PHE A 190 9.19 1.40 -23.69
C PHE A 190 9.28 2.19 -22.38
N ASN A 191 10.24 3.11 -22.23
CA ASN A 191 10.45 3.85 -20.99
C ASN A 191 9.76 5.22 -20.92
N ARG A 192 9.07 5.64 -21.99
CA ARG A 192 8.51 6.99 -22.15
C ARG A 192 7.64 7.44 -20.98
N LEU A 193 7.79 8.71 -20.61
CA LEU A 193 6.90 9.45 -19.71
C LEU A 193 6.18 10.54 -20.50
N PHE A 194 4.87 10.57 -20.41
CA PHE A 194 4.01 11.56 -21.07
C PHE A 194 3.53 12.59 -20.05
N PHE A 195 4.28 13.70 -19.91
CA PHE A 195 3.94 14.77 -18.97
C PHE A 195 2.74 15.64 -19.42
N ASP A 196 2.29 15.48 -20.66
CA ASP A 196 1.02 16.04 -21.16
C ASP A 196 -0.19 15.16 -20.80
N TYR A 197 0.04 14.01 -20.17
CA TYR A 197 -0.97 13.02 -19.75
C TYR A 197 -1.77 12.41 -20.91
N SER A 198 -1.27 12.50 -22.15
CA SER A 198 -1.96 11.98 -23.33
C SER A 198 -1.94 10.45 -23.43
N SER A 199 -1.08 9.79 -22.66
CA SER A 199 -0.90 8.33 -22.64
C SER A 199 -0.16 7.92 -21.37
N ASN A 200 -0.33 6.67 -20.93
CA ASN A 200 0.53 6.07 -19.91
C ASN A 200 1.61 5.13 -20.49
N ASN A 201 1.73 5.06 -21.82
CA ASN A 201 2.62 4.16 -22.57
C ASN A 201 2.20 2.66 -22.61
N PHE A 202 0.98 2.30 -22.17
CA PHE A 202 0.52 0.90 -22.25
C PHE A 202 0.12 0.52 -23.68
N GLY A 203 0.45 -0.72 -24.10
CA GLY A 203 0.02 -1.26 -25.39
C GLY A 203 0.81 -0.75 -26.59
N VAL A 204 2.08 -0.34 -26.40
CA VAL A 204 2.97 0.16 -27.47
C VAL A 204 3.78 -0.94 -28.16
N GLY A 205 3.45 -2.21 -27.91
CA GLY A 205 4.11 -3.37 -28.48
C GLY A 205 4.48 -4.40 -27.41
N LEU A 206 4.88 -5.59 -27.85
CA LEU A 206 5.43 -6.61 -26.95
C LEU A 206 6.78 -6.15 -26.40
N PRO A 207 7.08 -6.43 -25.12
CA PRO A 207 8.40 -6.25 -24.54
C PRO A 207 9.53 -6.86 -25.38
N VAL A 208 10.73 -6.30 -25.29
CA VAL A 208 11.89 -6.77 -26.06
C VAL A 208 12.23 -8.22 -25.67
N GLU A 209 12.13 -8.52 -24.38
CA GLU A 209 12.41 -9.84 -23.81
C GLU A 209 11.13 -10.61 -23.43
N ALA A 210 10.03 -10.43 -24.18
CA ALA A 210 8.75 -11.10 -23.88
C ALA A 210 8.85 -12.63 -23.83
N GLY A 211 9.83 -13.23 -24.53
CA GLY A 211 10.13 -14.66 -24.46
C GLY A 211 8.89 -15.55 -24.63
N PHE A 212 8.72 -16.52 -23.73
CA PHE A 212 7.57 -17.44 -23.71
C PHE A 212 6.28 -16.79 -23.18
N GLU A 213 6.36 -15.59 -22.61
CA GLU A 213 5.21 -14.86 -22.07
C GLU A 213 4.50 -14.02 -23.14
N ALA A 214 5.05 -13.96 -24.36
CA ALA A 214 4.49 -13.19 -25.45
C ALA A 214 3.01 -13.55 -25.72
N ASP A 215 2.65 -14.83 -25.69
CA ASP A 215 1.28 -15.26 -25.95
C ASP A 215 0.30 -14.87 -24.82
N LEU A 216 0.81 -14.76 -23.59
CA LEU A 216 0.07 -14.19 -22.47
C LEU A 216 -0.11 -12.66 -22.63
N MET A 217 0.94 -11.95 -23.05
CA MET A 217 0.97 -10.49 -23.15
C MET A 217 0.14 -9.94 -24.32
N ARG A 218 0.19 -10.60 -25.49
CA ARG A 218 -0.50 -10.15 -26.73
C ARG A 218 -1.96 -9.76 -26.52
N PRO A 219 -2.83 -10.61 -25.93
CA PRO A 219 -4.24 -10.26 -25.75
C PRO A 219 -4.43 -9.07 -24.78
N LEU A 220 -3.59 -8.97 -23.74
CA LEU A 220 -3.64 -7.86 -22.79
C LEU A 220 -3.28 -6.53 -23.46
N LEU A 221 -2.19 -6.51 -24.24
CA LEU A 221 -1.70 -5.30 -24.93
C LEU A 221 -2.64 -4.83 -26.06
N ALA A 222 -3.41 -5.76 -26.62
CA ALA A 222 -4.40 -5.49 -27.67
C ALA A 222 -5.73 -4.95 -27.13
N ASP A 223 -6.02 -5.12 -25.83
CA ASP A 223 -7.30 -4.70 -25.25
C ASP A 223 -7.33 -3.16 -25.03
N PRO A 224 -8.17 -2.42 -25.76
CA PRO A 224 -8.28 -0.98 -25.58
C PRO A 224 -8.87 -0.58 -24.22
N ALA A 225 -9.63 -1.46 -23.54
CA ALA A 225 -10.17 -1.18 -22.21
C ALA A 225 -9.09 -1.09 -21.13
N LEU A 226 -7.89 -1.62 -21.41
CA LEU A 226 -6.72 -1.57 -20.53
C LEU A 226 -5.81 -0.35 -20.80
N ARG A 227 -6.20 0.55 -21.71
CA ARG A 227 -5.49 1.81 -21.96
C ARG A 227 -6.20 2.96 -21.24
N PRO A 228 -5.57 3.59 -20.23
CA PRO A 228 -6.19 4.71 -19.54
C PRO A 228 -6.24 5.92 -20.46
N ASP A 229 -7.34 6.67 -20.38
CA ASP A 229 -7.44 7.97 -21.01
C ASP A 229 -6.80 9.07 -20.13
N GLU A 230 -6.75 10.29 -20.66
CA GLU A 230 -6.21 11.45 -19.96
C GLU A 230 -6.93 11.71 -18.62
N ALA A 231 -8.25 11.51 -18.57
CA ALA A 231 -9.05 11.73 -17.36
C ALA A 231 -8.66 10.75 -16.24
N ALA A 232 -8.49 9.47 -16.57
CA ALA A 232 -8.04 8.44 -15.64
C ALA A 232 -6.63 8.73 -15.10
N ILE A 233 -5.70 9.13 -15.98
CA ILE A 233 -4.33 9.50 -15.59
C ILE A 233 -4.34 10.70 -14.64
N ARG A 234 -5.06 11.77 -15.01
CA ARG A 234 -5.18 12.98 -14.17
C ARG A 234 -5.84 12.68 -12.83
N GLN A 235 -6.87 11.84 -12.80
CA GLN A 235 -7.51 11.45 -11.54
C GLN A 235 -6.52 10.72 -10.61
N CYS A 236 -5.67 9.84 -11.14
CA CYS A 236 -4.63 9.19 -10.34
C CYS A 236 -3.63 10.22 -9.77
N VAL A 237 -3.21 11.19 -10.58
CA VAL A 237 -2.32 12.28 -10.16
C VAL A 237 -2.92 13.07 -9.00
N GLU A 238 -4.19 13.49 -9.10
CA GLU A 238 -4.85 14.26 -8.04
C GLU A 238 -5.06 13.43 -6.76
N ASN A 239 -5.38 12.15 -6.89
CA ASN A 239 -5.46 11.25 -5.74
C ASN A 239 -4.10 11.12 -5.01
N VAL A 240 -3.00 10.95 -5.76
CA VAL A 240 -1.65 10.85 -5.18
C VAL A 240 -1.20 12.17 -4.56
N LYS A 241 -1.52 13.32 -5.16
CA LYS A 241 -1.29 14.64 -4.57
C LYS A 241 -2.04 14.81 -3.24
N ALA A 242 -3.28 14.34 -3.15
CA ALA A 242 -4.02 14.36 -1.89
C ALA A 242 -3.33 13.50 -0.81
N LEU A 243 -2.86 12.30 -1.15
CA LEU A 243 -2.10 11.44 -0.22
C LEU A 243 -0.78 12.08 0.24
N LEU A 244 -0.05 12.73 -0.65
CA LEU A 244 1.15 13.50 -0.30
C LEU A 244 0.85 14.68 0.63
N THR A 245 -0.29 15.34 0.41
CA THR A 245 -0.77 16.44 1.26
C THR A 245 -1.11 15.92 2.65
N ILE A 246 -1.81 14.79 2.74
CA ILE A 246 -2.11 14.10 4.01
C ILE A 246 -0.83 13.73 4.75
N ARG A 247 0.15 13.09 4.08
CA ARG A 247 1.42 12.73 4.74
C ARG A 247 2.12 13.95 5.36
N LYS A 248 2.04 15.10 4.70
CA LYS A 248 2.70 16.34 5.12
C LYS A 248 1.92 17.12 6.17
N SER A 249 0.60 16.91 6.28
CA SER A 249 -0.27 17.69 7.18
C SER A 249 -0.01 17.40 8.65
N SER A 250 0.53 16.22 8.98
CA SER A 250 0.77 15.79 10.36
C SER A 250 2.18 15.21 10.54
N PRO A 251 2.88 15.51 11.66
CA PRO A 251 4.10 14.81 12.06
C PRO A 251 3.86 13.36 12.46
N LEU A 252 2.62 12.97 12.80
CA LEU A 252 2.27 11.60 13.16
C LEU A 252 2.51 10.59 12.03
N PHE A 253 2.48 11.01 10.76
CA PHE A 253 2.85 10.14 9.63
C PHE A 253 4.37 9.94 9.46
N ARG A 254 5.20 10.66 10.22
CA ARG A 254 6.65 10.76 10.04
C ARG A 254 7.38 10.72 11.40
N LEU A 255 6.98 9.79 12.25
CA LEU A 255 7.59 9.57 13.56
C LEU A 255 9.07 9.21 13.39
N ARG A 256 9.90 9.78 14.25
CA ARG A 256 11.36 9.77 14.06
C ARG A 256 12.05 8.58 14.71
N THR A 257 11.46 8.02 15.75
CA THR A 257 12.07 6.93 16.54
C THR A 257 11.16 5.72 16.63
N LYS A 258 11.75 4.55 16.85
CA LYS A 258 11.05 3.31 17.17
C LYS A 258 10.07 3.47 18.33
N GLU A 259 10.49 4.13 19.41
CA GLU A 259 9.67 4.32 20.60
C GLU A 259 8.42 5.15 20.28
N ALA A 260 8.58 6.21 19.48
CA ALA A 260 7.44 7.03 19.05
C ALA A 260 6.46 6.22 18.19
N VAL A 261 6.96 5.37 17.27
CA VAL A 261 6.10 4.49 16.46
C VAL A 261 5.35 3.50 17.35
N ILE A 262 6.05 2.81 18.25
CA ILE A 262 5.45 1.83 19.17
C ILE A 262 4.39 2.48 20.07
N ALA A 263 4.65 3.71 20.55
CA ALA A 263 3.76 4.40 21.45
C ALA A 263 2.51 4.98 20.77
N ARG A 264 2.62 5.41 19.50
CA ARG A 264 1.58 6.21 18.83
C ARG A 264 0.82 5.48 17.74
N LEU A 265 1.38 4.43 17.15
CA LEU A 265 0.78 3.70 16.03
C LEU A 265 0.14 2.40 16.50
N ALA A 266 -1.14 2.18 16.17
CA ALA A 266 -1.85 0.94 16.45
C ALA A 266 -2.63 0.42 15.24
N PHE A 267 -2.80 -0.91 15.15
CA PHE A 267 -3.70 -1.56 14.20
C PHE A 267 -4.91 -2.15 14.92
N HIS A 268 -6.10 -2.03 14.33
CA HIS A 268 -7.37 -2.36 15.01
C HIS A 268 -8.14 -3.52 14.40
N ASN A 269 -8.05 -3.72 13.09
CA ASN A 269 -8.61 -4.89 12.41
C ASN A 269 -7.54 -5.98 12.32
N THR A 270 -7.37 -6.76 13.39
CA THR A 270 -6.29 -7.76 13.57
C THR A 270 -6.84 -9.11 14.04
N GLY A 271 -5.98 -10.13 14.14
CA GLY A 271 -6.38 -11.47 14.61
C GLY A 271 -7.06 -12.33 13.54
N PRO A 272 -7.45 -13.58 13.89
CA PRO A 272 -8.05 -14.54 12.95
C PRO A 272 -9.45 -14.14 12.46
N ASN A 273 -10.13 -13.28 13.23
CA ASN A 273 -11.48 -12.78 12.95
C ASN A 273 -11.50 -11.42 12.24
N GLN A 274 -10.33 -10.91 11.83
CA GLN A 274 -10.25 -9.64 11.10
C GLN A 274 -11.11 -9.67 9.83
N LEU A 275 -11.69 -8.51 9.47
CA LEU A 275 -12.35 -8.31 8.19
C LEU A 275 -11.30 -8.45 7.06
N PRO A 276 -11.40 -9.45 6.17
CA PRO A 276 -10.38 -9.65 5.14
C PRO A 276 -10.34 -8.47 4.17
N GLY A 277 -9.13 -8.08 3.75
CA GLY A 277 -8.92 -6.96 2.81
C GLY A 277 -9.04 -5.57 3.44
N LEU A 278 -9.17 -5.48 4.77
CA LEU A 278 -9.22 -4.23 5.52
C LEU A 278 -7.99 -4.07 6.43
N ILE A 279 -7.29 -2.94 6.32
CA ILE A 279 -6.31 -2.54 7.33
C ILE A 279 -6.77 -1.23 7.95
N VAL A 280 -6.87 -1.21 9.27
CA VAL A 280 -7.27 -0.04 10.07
C VAL A 280 -6.10 0.34 10.97
N MET A 281 -5.48 1.48 10.69
CA MET A 281 -4.33 2.03 11.40
C MET A 281 -4.76 3.32 12.11
N SER A 282 -4.34 3.50 13.36
CA SER A 282 -4.44 4.81 14.03
C SER A 282 -3.07 5.37 14.35
N LEU A 283 -2.99 6.69 14.40
CA LEU A 283 -1.88 7.44 14.94
C LEU A 283 -2.44 8.37 16.02
N SER A 284 -2.03 8.17 17.27
CA SER A 284 -2.48 8.97 18.42
C SER A 284 -1.43 10.01 18.79
N ASP A 285 -1.86 11.26 18.94
CA ASP A 285 -1.04 12.27 19.62
C ASP A 285 -1.22 12.24 21.15
N GLN A 286 -2.32 11.67 21.61
CA GLN A 286 -2.66 11.49 23.02
C GLN A 286 -2.05 10.18 23.53
N VAL A 287 -0.85 10.26 24.10
CA VAL A 287 -0.17 9.13 24.74
C VAL A 287 0.31 9.52 26.13
N ASP A 288 -0.07 8.74 27.13
CA ASP A 288 0.28 8.99 28.52
C ASP A 288 1.80 9.14 28.72
N GLY A 289 2.18 10.25 29.36
CA GLY A 289 3.58 10.55 29.66
C GLY A 289 4.42 11.04 28.48
N LEU A 290 3.83 11.22 27.28
CA LEU A 290 4.51 11.81 26.13
C LEU A 290 3.91 13.18 25.76
N PRO A 291 4.73 14.16 25.33
CA PRO A 291 4.22 15.45 24.89
C PRO A 291 3.44 15.33 23.58
N SER A 292 2.45 16.22 23.37
CA SER A 292 1.82 16.40 22.05
C SER A 292 2.88 16.80 21.02
N ILE A 293 2.83 16.18 19.84
CA ILE A 293 3.70 16.50 18.70
C ILE A 293 2.94 17.03 17.50
N ASP A 294 1.60 16.93 17.48
CA ASP A 294 0.74 17.45 16.42
C ASP A 294 -0.20 18.54 16.97
N PRO A 295 0.00 19.82 16.58
CA PRO A 295 -0.83 20.92 17.07
C PRO A 295 -2.25 20.92 16.48
N HIS A 296 -2.57 20.04 15.52
CA HIS A 296 -3.83 20.04 14.79
C HIS A 296 -4.69 18.82 15.05
N HIS A 297 -4.10 17.67 15.38
CA HIS A 297 -4.80 16.40 15.43
C HIS A 297 -4.42 15.53 16.63
N ASP A 298 -5.40 15.23 17.47
CA ASP A 298 -5.24 14.27 18.59
C ASP A 298 -5.23 12.81 18.12
N LEU A 299 -5.96 12.53 17.04
CA LEU A 299 -6.12 11.18 16.50
C LEU A 299 -6.27 11.24 14.98
N ILE A 300 -5.50 10.39 14.29
CA ILE A 300 -5.65 10.13 12.87
C ILE A 300 -5.99 8.65 12.70
N VAL A 301 -7.02 8.36 11.91
CA VAL A 301 -7.41 6.99 11.52
C VAL A 301 -7.26 6.84 10.02
N VAL A 302 -6.46 5.87 9.60
CA VAL A 302 -6.27 5.50 8.19
C VAL A 302 -6.89 4.13 7.96
N VAL A 303 -7.79 4.06 6.99
CA VAL A 303 -8.49 2.83 6.62
C VAL A 303 -8.16 2.50 5.18
N PHE A 304 -7.53 1.35 4.96
CA PHE A 304 -7.26 0.79 3.64
C PHE A 304 -8.27 -0.32 3.36
N ASN A 305 -9.30 -0.04 2.56
CA ASN A 305 -10.24 -1.04 2.08
C ASN A 305 -9.84 -1.47 0.66
N ALA A 306 -9.25 -2.66 0.52
CA ALA A 306 -8.87 -3.19 -0.78
C ALA A 306 -10.01 -3.89 -1.54
N THR A 307 -11.09 -4.22 -0.84
CA THR A 307 -12.14 -5.08 -1.35
C THR A 307 -13.03 -4.38 -2.38
N THR A 308 -13.86 -5.16 -3.06
CA THR A 308 -14.83 -4.71 -4.07
C THR A 308 -16.14 -4.18 -3.48
N HIS A 309 -16.25 -4.11 -2.15
CA HIS A 309 -17.45 -3.64 -1.46
C HIS A 309 -17.08 -2.63 -0.38
N THR A 310 -18.07 -1.82 0.02
CA THR A 310 -17.94 -0.94 1.18
C THR A 310 -17.74 -1.77 2.45
N GLN A 311 -16.81 -1.35 3.31
CA GLN A 311 -16.58 -1.97 4.60
C GLN A 311 -16.82 -0.98 5.73
N GLN A 312 -17.23 -1.52 6.87
CA GLN A 312 -17.49 -0.79 8.10
C GLN A 312 -16.61 -1.36 9.21
N PHE A 313 -16.07 -0.49 10.05
CA PHE A 313 -15.27 -0.90 11.20
C PHE A 313 -15.66 -0.07 12.40
N GLN A 314 -15.91 -0.74 13.53
CA GLN A 314 -16.30 -0.11 14.79
C GLN A 314 -15.18 -0.23 15.81
N LYS A 315 -14.91 0.87 16.50
CA LYS A 315 -14.09 0.90 17.71
C LYS A 315 -14.71 1.87 18.71
N LEU A 316 -15.15 1.34 19.85
CA LEU A 316 -15.87 2.11 20.87
C LEU A 316 -15.04 3.27 21.44
N ASP A 317 -13.72 3.11 21.53
CA ASP A 317 -12.81 4.16 21.99
C ASP A 317 -12.81 5.41 21.07
N TRP A 318 -13.41 5.34 19.89
CA TRP A 318 -13.56 6.47 18.98
C TRP A 318 -14.89 7.21 19.15
N GLN A 319 -15.75 6.74 20.05
CA GLN A 319 -17.01 7.42 20.33
C GLN A 319 -16.77 8.82 20.88
N GLY A 320 -17.39 9.83 20.27
CA GLY A 320 -17.26 11.22 20.69
C GLY A 320 -15.90 11.86 20.39
N CYS A 321 -15.02 11.19 19.63
CA CYS A 321 -13.73 11.76 19.23
C CYS A 321 -13.86 12.84 18.16
N GLY A 322 -15.02 12.98 17.51
CA GLY A 322 -15.23 13.99 16.48
C GLY A 322 -14.43 13.74 15.21
N LEU A 323 -14.24 12.47 14.84
CA LEU A 323 -13.52 12.08 13.62
C LEU A 323 -14.25 12.62 12.38
N THR A 324 -13.49 13.26 11.49
CA THR A 324 -13.99 13.76 10.20
C THR A 324 -13.07 13.36 9.05
N LEU A 325 -13.62 13.20 7.84
CA LEU A 325 -12.80 12.91 6.66
C LEU A 325 -11.77 14.03 6.42
N HIS A 326 -10.50 13.66 6.26
CA HIS A 326 -9.41 14.61 6.07
C HIS A 326 -9.67 15.52 4.85
N PRO A 327 -9.55 16.86 4.98
CA PRO A 327 -9.92 17.81 3.93
C PRO A 327 -9.25 17.60 2.57
N ALA A 328 -8.00 17.11 2.56
CA ALA A 328 -7.27 16.80 1.32
C ALA A 328 -7.98 15.79 0.40
N HIS A 329 -8.83 14.89 0.93
CA HIS A 329 -9.66 14.01 0.09
C HIS A 329 -10.69 14.78 -0.74
N ARG A 330 -11.16 15.94 -0.27
CA ARG A 330 -12.02 16.83 -1.07
C ARG A 330 -11.26 17.50 -2.21
N ALA A 331 -9.98 17.77 -2.01
CA ALA A 331 -9.15 18.41 -3.03
C ALA A 331 -8.82 17.48 -4.21
N SER A 332 -8.92 16.15 -4.07
CA SER A 332 -8.66 15.22 -5.19
C SER A 332 -9.81 15.13 -6.21
N GLY A 333 -11.02 15.60 -5.84
CA GLY A 333 -12.21 15.46 -6.68
C GLY A 333 -12.74 14.02 -6.82
N ASP A 334 -12.16 13.04 -6.11
CA ASP A 334 -12.64 11.65 -6.13
C ASP A 334 -13.97 11.52 -5.37
N ALA A 335 -15.08 11.53 -6.11
CA ALA A 335 -16.42 11.42 -5.53
C ALA A 335 -16.62 10.15 -4.67
N VAL A 336 -15.88 9.07 -4.93
CA VAL A 336 -16.01 7.81 -4.18
C VAL A 336 -15.50 7.99 -2.76
N VAL A 337 -14.28 8.48 -2.55
CA VAL A 337 -13.74 8.66 -1.18
C VAL A 337 -14.57 9.66 -0.36
N LEU A 338 -15.27 10.60 -1.00
CA LEU A 338 -16.16 11.55 -0.34
C LEU A 338 -17.43 10.92 0.25
N THR A 339 -17.76 9.69 -0.13
CA THR A 339 -18.82 8.91 0.50
C THR A 339 -18.36 8.18 1.77
N ALA A 340 -17.05 8.19 2.07
CA ALA A 340 -16.55 7.68 3.35
C ALA A 340 -17.06 8.54 4.50
N SER A 341 -17.51 7.90 5.58
CA SER A 341 -18.24 8.56 6.65
C SER A 341 -17.89 8.03 8.03
N VAL A 342 -18.24 8.82 9.05
CA VAL A 342 -18.09 8.48 10.46
C VAL A 342 -19.47 8.55 11.11
N ASN A 343 -19.83 7.52 11.87
CA ASN A 343 -20.87 7.58 12.88
C ASN A 343 -20.18 7.72 14.24
N ASP A 344 -20.11 8.95 14.74
CA ASP A 344 -19.35 9.31 15.95
C ASP A 344 -19.99 8.71 17.21
N GLU A 345 -21.31 8.62 17.28
CA GLU A 345 -22.03 7.98 18.40
C GLU A 345 -21.72 6.48 18.49
N ALA A 346 -21.51 5.82 17.35
CA ALA A 346 -21.17 4.40 17.29
C ALA A 346 -19.65 4.14 17.31
N GLY A 347 -18.80 5.16 17.16
CA GLY A 347 -17.36 4.97 16.94
C GLY A 347 -17.06 4.17 15.67
N MET A 348 -17.86 4.37 14.61
CA MET A 348 -17.83 3.55 13.40
C MET A 348 -17.40 4.36 12.18
N VAL A 349 -16.46 3.82 11.40
CA VAL A 349 -16.04 4.36 10.10
C VAL A 349 -16.59 3.49 8.97
N THR A 350 -17.06 4.11 7.90
CA THR A 350 -17.52 3.44 6.67
C THR A 350 -16.65 3.87 5.51
N VAL A 351 -16.07 2.90 4.78
CA VAL A 351 -15.12 3.16 3.69
C VAL A 351 -15.51 2.38 2.44
N PRO A 352 -15.72 3.07 1.30
CA PRO A 352 -16.13 2.44 0.04
C PRO A 352 -15.12 1.43 -0.49
N ALA A 353 -15.54 0.64 -1.48
CA ALA A 353 -14.69 -0.30 -2.19
C ALA A 353 -13.39 0.36 -2.70
N ARG A 354 -12.28 -0.38 -2.67
CA ARG A 354 -10.97 0.01 -3.23
C ARG A 354 -10.52 1.41 -2.79
N THR A 355 -10.76 1.78 -1.54
CA THR A 355 -10.57 3.15 -1.05
C THR A 355 -9.61 3.18 0.12
N VAL A 356 -8.71 4.16 0.10
CA VAL A 356 -8.01 4.63 1.30
C VAL A 356 -8.72 5.88 1.82
N ALA A 357 -9.20 5.84 3.06
CA ALA A 357 -9.81 6.98 3.73
C ALA A 357 -8.98 7.36 4.95
N VAL A 358 -8.80 8.67 5.16
CA VAL A 358 -8.09 9.21 6.32
C VAL A 358 -9.05 10.10 7.07
N PHE A 359 -9.28 9.80 8.33
CA PHE A 359 -10.11 10.55 9.25
C PHE A 359 -9.23 11.20 10.30
N VAL A 360 -9.61 12.40 10.74
CA VAL A 360 -8.89 13.17 11.74
C VAL A 360 -9.84 13.69 12.80
N ALA A 361 -9.42 13.60 14.05
CA ALA A 361 -9.98 14.36 15.16
C ALA A 361 -9.15 15.63 15.32
N LYS A 362 -9.78 16.75 15.67
CA LYS A 362 -9.05 17.98 15.97
C LYS A 362 -8.36 17.85 17.32
N ALA A 363 -7.21 18.49 17.46
CA ALA A 363 -6.62 18.70 18.78
C ALA A 363 -7.62 19.47 19.66
N ASN A 364 -7.95 18.93 20.82
CA ASN A 364 -8.64 19.70 21.84
C ASN A 364 -7.68 20.80 22.28
N SER A 365 -7.97 22.05 21.93
CA SER A 365 -7.30 23.19 22.53
C SER A 365 -7.57 23.12 24.02
N SER A 366 -6.58 22.68 24.80
CA SER A 366 -6.56 22.87 26.24
C SER A 366 -6.80 24.36 26.46
N ILE A 367 -7.93 24.69 27.08
CA ILE A 367 -8.12 25.99 27.69
C ILE A 367 -7.09 26.03 28.82
N GLU A 368 -5.95 26.66 28.57
CA GLU A 368 -5.07 27.15 29.65
C GLU A 368 -5.74 28.31 30.39
#